data_AF-A0A6A6LND3-F1
#
_entry.id   AF-A0A6A6LND3-F1
#
_cell.length_a   1.000
_cell.length_b   1.000
_cell.length_c   1.000
_cell.angle_alpha   90.00
_cell.angle_beta   90.00
_cell.angle_gamma   90.00
#
_symmetry.space_group_name_H-M   'P 1'
#
loop_
_entity.id
_entity.type
_entity.pdbx_description
1 polymer ?
#
loop_
_entity_poly.entity_id
_entity_poly.type
_entity_poly.pdbx_seq_one_letter_code
_entity_poly.pdbx_strand_id
1 'polypeptide(L)'
;MEAYMDACDLWEVVEEDYEIPPLPGNPTLAHIKNHKEKKTMKSKAKASIYATVSPTIFFRIITLGSAKAIWDFLKEEYQGDERIRGMKVLNLVREFEIQRMKDFETIKEYSDRLISLANKNANEDIDDQPVRGTRLLSEIYRRCNVAILEPAGFGEAISNPKWQATLEEELAMIQKNKTWQLMDNP
;
A
#
# COMPACT_ATOMS: atom_id res chain seq x y z
N MET A 1 -5.02 -9.52 10.51
CA MET A 1 -5.83 -10.14 11.59
C MET A 1 -5.92 -11.65 11.45
N GLU A 2 -6.24 -12.17 10.26
CA GLU A 2 -6.30 -13.61 9.95
C GLU A 2 -5.04 -14.37 10.41
N ALA A 3 -3.84 -13.97 9.95
CA ALA A 3 -2.58 -14.59 10.37
C ALA A 3 -2.31 -14.56 11.90
N TYR A 4 -2.85 -13.56 12.62
CA TYR A 4 -2.72 -13.48 14.08
C TYR A 4 -3.67 -14.46 14.79
N MET A 5 -4.89 -14.60 14.28
CA MET A 5 -5.88 -15.55 14.81
C MET A 5 -5.46 -16.99 14.54
N ASP A 6 -4.89 -17.26 13.36
CA ASP A 6 -4.31 -18.55 13.00
C ASP A 6 -3.15 -18.91 13.94
N ALA A 7 -2.22 -17.98 14.17
CA ALA A 7 -1.11 -18.18 15.12
C ALA A 7 -1.55 -18.37 16.59
N CYS A 8 -2.79 -18.02 16.94
CA CYS A 8 -3.37 -18.20 18.27
C CYS A 8 -4.29 -19.43 18.37
N ASP A 9 -4.37 -20.26 17.32
CA ASP A 9 -5.32 -21.38 17.20
C ASP A 9 -6.80 -20.93 17.34
N LEU A 10 -7.12 -19.69 16.92
CA LEU A 10 -8.47 -19.11 17.03
C LEU A 10 -9.19 -19.05 15.69
N TRP A 11 -8.52 -19.35 14.58
CA TRP A 11 -9.09 -19.16 13.24
C TRP A 11 -10.32 -20.02 12.97
N GLU A 12 -10.29 -21.31 13.31
CA GLU A 12 -11.45 -22.21 13.16
C GLU A 12 -12.72 -21.66 13.83
N VAL A 13 -12.58 -20.96 14.96
CA VAL A 13 -13.70 -20.38 15.71
C VAL A 13 -14.28 -19.14 15.04
N VAL A 14 -13.46 -18.43 14.29
CA VAL A 14 -13.84 -17.22 13.55
C VAL A 14 -14.46 -17.59 12.20
N GLU A 15 -13.94 -18.65 11.56
CA GLU A 15 -14.43 -19.15 10.28
C GLU A 15 -15.72 -19.97 10.42
N GLU A 16 -15.77 -20.88 11.40
CA GLU A 16 -16.90 -21.76 11.68
C GLU A 16 -17.64 -21.30 12.95
N ASP A 17 -18.90 -20.86 12.82
CA ASP A 17 -19.76 -20.61 14.00
C ASP A 17 -20.39 -21.91 14.50
N TYR A 18 -19.55 -22.91 14.77
CA TYR A 18 -20.00 -24.22 15.21
C TYR A 18 -20.64 -24.14 16.60
N GLU A 19 -21.76 -24.80 16.82
CA GLU A 19 -22.31 -24.91 18.16
C GLU A 19 -21.50 -25.88 19.01
N ILE A 20 -21.38 -25.60 20.31
CA ILE A 20 -20.75 -26.51 21.25
C ILE A 20 -21.85 -27.44 21.77
N PRO A 21 -21.86 -28.73 21.36
CA PRO A 21 -22.92 -29.64 21.76
C PRO A 21 -22.90 -29.86 23.28
N PRO A 22 -24.07 -30.16 23.89
CA PRO A 22 -24.16 -30.48 25.30
C PRO A 22 -23.33 -31.73 25.62
N LEU A 23 -22.82 -31.79 26.85
CA LEU A 23 -22.09 -32.96 27.32
C LEU A 23 -23.00 -34.21 27.29
N PRO A 24 -22.46 -35.38 26.91
CA PRO A 24 -23.20 -36.63 26.99
C PRO A 24 -23.51 -36.98 28.45
N GLY A 25 -24.54 -37.81 28.69
CA GLY A 25 -24.99 -38.15 30.04
C GLY A 25 -23.94 -38.83 30.95
N ASN A 26 -22.89 -39.42 30.36
CA ASN A 26 -21.71 -39.91 31.07
C ASN A 26 -20.43 -39.30 30.45
N PRO A 27 -20.06 -38.07 30.84
CA PRO A 27 -18.95 -37.37 30.21
C PRO A 27 -17.61 -37.88 30.76
N THR A 28 -16.68 -38.21 29.86
CA THR A 28 -15.29 -38.49 30.25
C THR A 28 -14.56 -37.19 30.59
N LEU A 29 -13.44 -37.28 31.32
CA LEU A 29 -12.57 -36.12 31.56
C LEU A 29 -12.15 -35.43 30.26
N ALA A 30 -11.94 -36.20 29.18
CA ALA A 30 -11.64 -35.67 27.86
C ALA A 30 -12.81 -34.85 27.28
N HIS A 31 -14.06 -35.34 27.42
CA HIS A 31 -15.25 -34.58 26.99
C HIS A 31 -15.39 -33.25 27.74
N ILE A 32 -15.18 -33.26 29.06
CA ILE A 32 -15.28 -32.06 29.90
C ILE A 32 -14.18 -31.04 29.52
N LYS A 33 -12.94 -31.52 29.36
CA LYS A 33 -11.78 -30.68 28.99
C LYS A 33 -12.02 -30.02 27.63
N ASN A 34 -12.35 -30.80 26.61
CA ASN A 34 -12.59 -30.31 25.25
C ASN A 34 -13.76 -29.30 25.20
N HIS A 35 -14.87 -29.59 25.90
CA HIS A 35 -16.00 -28.67 25.97
C HIS A 35 -15.62 -27.32 26.62
N LYS A 36 -14.80 -27.34 27.68
CA LYS A 36 -14.30 -26.12 28.34
C LYS A 36 -13.34 -25.34 27.43
N GLU A 37 -12.45 -26.04 26.74
CA GLU A 37 -11.50 -25.46 25.79
C GLU A 37 -12.24 -24.75 24.65
N LYS A 38 -13.18 -25.42 23.98
CA LYS A 38 -14.01 -24.84 22.92
C LYS A 38 -14.77 -23.58 23.37
N LYS A 39 -15.36 -23.59 24.58
CA LYS A 39 -16.02 -22.38 25.15
C LYS A 39 -15.04 -21.23 25.35
N THR A 40 -13.85 -21.55 25.86
CA THR A 40 -12.80 -20.57 26.14
C THR A 40 -12.26 -19.95 24.85
N MET A 41 -12.06 -20.76 23.81
CA MET A 41 -11.60 -20.28 22.49
C MET A 41 -12.60 -19.30 21.87
N LYS A 42 -13.92 -19.58 21.94
CA LYS A 42 -14.97 -18.63 21.51
C LYS A 42 -14.87 -17.27 22.20
N SER A 43 -14.68 -17.25 23.52
CA SER A 43 -14.51 -15.99 24.26
C SER A 43 -13.20 -15.27 23.91
N LYS A 44 -12.09 -16.02 23.76
CA LYS A 44 -10.79 -15.47 23.37
C LYS A 44 -10.82 -14.83 21.99
N ALA A 45 -11.42 -15.49 20.99
CA ALA A 45 -11.57 -14.96 19.64
C ALA A 45 -12.28 -13.58 19.66
N LYS A 46 -13.40 -13.46 20.37
CA LYS A 46 -14.10 -12.18 20.52
C LYS A 46 -13.22 -11.11 21.18
N ALA A 47 -12.57 -11.46 22.30
CA ALA A 47 -11.70 -10.54 23.02
C ALA A 47 -10.52 -10.06 22.18
N SER A 48 -9.93 -10.96 21.39
CA SER A 48 -8.84 -10.64 20.47
C SER A 48 -9.29 -9.65 19.39
N ILE A 49 -10.49 -9.82 18.81
CA ILE A 49 -11.02 -8.86 17.84
C ILE A 49 -11.30 -7.49 18.52
N TYR A 50 -11.87 -7.49 19.72
CA TYR A 50 -12.14 -6.25 20.45
C TYR A 50 -10.87 -5.47 20.81
N ALA A 51 -9.79 -6.16 21.17
CA ALA A 51 -8.52 -5.53 21.53
C ALA A 51 -7.83 -4.82 20.35
N THR A 52 -8.19 -5.19 19.12
CA THR A 52 -7.53 -4.73 17.90
C THR A 52 -8.29 -3.67 17.13
N VAL A 53 -9.56 -3.41 17.48
CA VAL A 53 -10.37 -2.41 16.79
C VAL A 53 -10.38 -1.08 17.56
N SER A 54 -10.59 0.02 16.86
CA SER A 54 -10.74 1.33 17.50
C SER A 54 -12.04 1.41 18.32
N PRO A 55 -12.15 2.33 19.30
CA PRO A 55 -13.37 2.50 20.10
C PRO A 55 -14.63 2.72 19.25
N THR A 56 -14.51 3.46 18.14
CA THR A 56 -15.62 3.71 17.21
C THR A 56 -16.15 2.42 16.61
N ILE A 57 -15.26 1.52 16.19
CA ILE A 57 -15.63 0.23 15.59
C ILE A 57 -16.09 -0.75 16.66
N PHE A 58 -15.47 -0.74 17.84
CA PHE A 58 -15.88 -1.52 18.99
C PHE A 58 -17.37 -1.34 19.31
N PHE A 59 -17.87 -0.11 19.39
CA PHE A 59 -19.29 0.14 19.66
C PHE A 59 -20.22 -0.37 18.56
N ARG A 60 -19.75 -0.46 17.31
CA ARG A 60 -20.54 -1.00 16.18
C ARG A 60 -20.62 -2.52 16.24
N ILE A 61 -19.55 -3.19 16.67
CA ILE A 61 -19.45 -4.66 16.66
C ILE A 61 -19.83 -5.33 17.99
N ILE A 62 -19.90 -4.59 19.10
CA ILE A 62 -20.17 -5.17 20.43
C ILE A 62 -21.55 -5.82 20.52
N THR A 63 -22.51 -5.36 19.71
CA THR A 63 -23.87 -5.89 19.63
C THR A 63 -23.94 -7.24 18.91
N LEU A 64 -22.87 -7.66 18.23
CA LEU A 64 -22.80 -8.90 17.48
C LEU A 64 -22.45 -10.10 18.40
N GLY A 65 -23.20 -11.18 18.25
CA GLY A 65 -23.22 -12.31 19.18
C GLY A 65 -21.97 -13.20 19.13
N SER A 66 -21.44 -13.49 17.93
CA SER A 66 -20.34 -14.43 17.72
C SER A 66 -19.10 -13.77 17.11
N ALA A 67 -17.93 -14.39 17.29
CA ALA A 67 -16.70 -13.94 16.66
C ALA A 67 -16.81 -13.96 15.12
N LYS A 68 -17.51 -14.97 14.58
CA LYS A 68 -17.85 -15.05 13.15
C LYS A 68 -18.69 -13.85 12.68
N ALA A 69 -19.79 -13.54 13.35
CA ALA A 69 -20.64 -12.42 12.96
C ALA A 69 -19.87 -11.08 12.98
N ILE A 70 -19.01 -10.90 13.97
CA ILE A 70 -18.11 -9.75 14.05
C ILE A 70 -17.14 -9.74 12.86
N TRP A 71 -16.50 -10.87 12.56
CA TRP A 71 -15.55 -11.00 11.47
C TRP A 71 -16.21 -10.76 10.11
N ASP A 72 -17.37 -11.34 9.85
CA ASP A 72 -18.13 -11.15 8.62
C ASP A 72 -18.58 -9.69 8.45
N PHE A 73 -18.99 -9.01 9.53
CA PHE A 73 -19.27 -7.57 9.51
C PHE A 73 -18.04 -6.74 9.16
N LEU A 74 -16.90 -7.01 9.81
CA LEU A 74 -15.64 -6.33 9.50
C LEU A 74 -15.21 -6.62 8.06
N LYS A 75 -15.44 -7.84 7.59
CA LYS A 75 -15.20 -8.26 6.23
C LYS A 75 -16.06 -7.46 5.25
N GLU A 76 -17.35 -7.33 5.49
CA GLU A 76 -18.25 -6.54 4.65
C GLU A 76 -17.91 -5.05 4.65
N GLU A 77 -17.68 -4.47 5.84
CA GLU A 77 -17.38 -3.05 6.03
C GLU A 77 -16.03 -2.67 5.39
N TYR A 78 -15.03 -3.56 5.42
CA TYR A 78 -13.65 -3.23 5.05
C TYR A 78 -13.07 -4.02 3.85
N GLN A 79 -13.61 -5.18 3.50
CA GLN A 79 -13.34 -5.77 2.17
C GLN A 79 -14.10 -5.04 1.06
N GLY A 80 -15.06 -4.18 1.43
CA GLY A 80 -15.83 -3.30 0.55
C GLY A 80 -15.22 -1.93 0.27
N ASP A 81 -13.94 -1.85 -0.10
CA ASP A 81 -13.43 -0.78 -0.98
C ASP A 81 -12.37 -1.30 -1.97
N GLU A 82 -12.42 -2.56 -2.42
CA GLU A 82 -11.58 -2.96 -3.56
C GLU A 82 -12.03 -2.32 -4.87
N ARG A 83 -13.35 -2.11 -5.02
CA ARG A 83 -13.91 -1.48 -6.21
C ARG A 83 -13.63 0.02 -6.25
N ILE A 84 -13.74 0.74 -5.13
CA ILE A 84 -13.40 2.17 -5.11
C ILE A 84 -11.88 2.38 -4.95
N ARG A 85 -11.10 1.51 -4.28
CA ARG A 85 -9.62 1.50 -4.44
C ARG A 85 -9.20 1.22 -5.87
N GLY A 86 -9.81 0.24 -6.53
CA GLY A 86 -9.60 -0.07 -7.94
C GLY A 86 -10.00 1.09 -8.85
N MET A 87 -11.11 1.78 -8.54
CA MET A 87 -11.53 3.00 -9.23
C MET A 87 -10.56 4.17 -8.99
N LYS A 88 -10.04 4.33 -7.76
CA LYS A 88 -9.03 5.34 -7.41
C LYS A 88 -7.73 5.09 -8.18
N VAL A 89 -7.27 3.83 -8.27
CA VAL A 89 -6.11 3.43 -9.07
C VAL A 89 -6.36 3.69 -10.55
N LEU A 90 -7.51 3.28 -11.09
CA LEU A 90 -7.85 3.49 -12.50
C LEU A 90 -7.97 4.98 -12.86
N ASN A 91 -8.53 5.80 -11.97
CA ASN A 91 -8.58 7.25 -12.12
C ASN A 91 -7.18 7.86 -12.11
N LEU A 92 -6.28 7.41 -11.22
CA LEU A 92 -4.88 7.86 -11.23
C LEU A 92 -4.16 7.48 -12.52
N VAL A 93 -4.33 6.25 -13.00
CA VAL A 93 -3.75 5.79 -14.28
C VAL A 93 -4.23 6.70 -15.41
N ARG A 94 -5.54 6.98 -15.47
CA ARG A 94 -6.10 7.91 -16.46
C ARG A 94 -5.53 9.32 -16.31
N GLU A 95 -5.46 9.86 -15.09
CA GLU A 95 -4.89 11.18 -14.82
C GLU A 95 -3.42 11.27 -15.23
N PHE A 96 -2.66 10.17 -15.11
CA PHE A 96 -1.25 10.09 -15.52
C PHE A 96 -1.09 9.92 -17.03
N GLU A 97 -1.93 9.10 -17.69
CA GLU A 97 -1.91 8.90 -19.14
C GLU A 97 -2.19 10.20 -19.92
N ILE A 98 -3.05 11.06 -19.38
CA ILE A 98 -3.36 12.36 -19.98
C ILE A 98 -2.37 13.45 -19.58
N GLN A 99 -1.40 13.16 -18.70
CA GLN A 99 -0.44 14.18 -18.29
C GLN A 99 0.57 14.49 -19.38
N ARG A 100 0.75 15.79 -19.61
CA ARG A 100 1.76 16.35 -20.50
C ARG A 100 2.33 17.61 -19.91
N MET A 101 3.61 17.81 -20.21
CA MET A 101 4.28 19.06 -19.90
C MET A 101 3.67 20.17 -20.78
N LYS A 102 3.33 21.30 -20.17
CA LYS A 102 2.78 22.50 -20.81
C LYS A 102 3.91 23.33 -21.40
N ASP A 103 3.59 24.09 -22.44
CA ASP A 103 4.58 24.87 -23.22
C ASP A 103 5.38 25.89 -22.39
N PHE A 104 4.82 26.35 -21.26
CA PHE A 104 5.43 27.38 -20.40
C PHE A 104 5.73 26.89 -18.98
N GLU A 105 5.57 25.60 -18.69
CA GLU A 105 5.97 25.10 -17.37
C GLU A 105 7.43 24.68 -17.38
N THR A 106 8.10 24.92 -16.24
CA THR A 106 9.45 24.42 -16.02
C THR A 106 9.41 22.93 -15.69
N ILE A 107 10.53 22.23 -15.92
CA ILE A 107 10.69 20.81 -15.57
C ILE A 107 10.40 20.57 -14.08
N LYS A 108 10.81 21.52 -13.23
CA LYS A 108 10.55 21.47 -11.78
C LYS A 108 9.05 21.53 -11.48
N GLU A 109 8.32 22.48 -12.06
CA GLU A 109 6.87 22.61 -11.87
C GLU A 109 6.09 21.38 -12.36
N TYR A 110 6.55 20.79 -13.47
CA TYR A 110 5.99 19.54 -13.98
C TYR A 110 6.26 18.37 -13.01
N SER A 111 7.49 18.25 -12.51
CA SER A 111 7.86 17.24 -11.51
C SER A 111 7.05 17.37 -10.22
N ASP A 112 6.90 18.59 -9.70
CA ASP A 112 6.12 18.87 -8.50
C ASP A 112 4.63 18.48 -8.68
N ARG A 113 4.07 18.71 -9.88
CA ARG A 113 2.71 18.24 -10.24
C ARG A 113 2.57 16.72 -10.23
N LEU A 114 3.55 16.00 -10.78
CA LEU A 114 3.53 14.53 -10.78
C LEU A 114 3.62 13.97 -9.35
N ILE A 115 4.44 14.59 -8.50
CA ILE A 115 4.57 14.24 -7.09
C ILE A 115 3.26 14.49 -6.35
N SER A 116 2.63 15.64 -6.56
CA SER A 116 1.33 15.97 -5.97
C SER A 116 0.24 14.97 -6.38
N LEU A 117 0.23 14.56 -7.66
CA LEU A 117 -0.70 13.55 -8.17
C LEU A 117 -0.47 12.16 -7.55
N ALA A 118 0.78 11.72 -7.43
CA ALA A 118 1.15 10.44 -6.82
C ALA A 118 0.79 10.39 -5.32
N ASN A 119 0.91 11.52 -4.62
CA ASN A 119 0.63 11.61 -3.18
C ASN A 119 -0.86 11.83 -2.86
N LYS A 120 -1.71 12.04 -3.86
CA LYS A 120 -3.15 12.34 -3.70
C LYS A 120 -3.93 11.22 -3.00
N ASN A 121 -3.43 9.98 -3.04
CA ASN A 121 -4.01 8.81 -2.34
C ASN A 121 -3.24 8.39 -1.07
N ALA A 122 -2.14 9.07 -0.71
CA ALA A 122 -1.40 8.78 0.52
C ALA A 122 -1.97 9.52 1.75
N ASN A 123 -2.83 10.53 1.53
CA ASN A 123 -3.31 11.46 2.56
C ASN A 123 -4.74 11.20 3.07
N GLU A 124 -5.43 10.17 2.58
CA GLU A 124 -6.73 9.75 3.13
C GLU A 124 -6.52 8.54 4.07
N ASP A 125 -6.05 8.77 5.30
CA ASP A 125 -6.04 7.81 6.43
C ASP A 125 -5.97 6.32 6.07
N ILE A 126 -5.00 5.94 5.22
CA ILE A 126 -4.69 4.54 4.97
C ILE A 126 -3.61 4.15 5.97
N ASP A 127 -4.02 3.54 7.10
CA ASP A 127 -3.13 2.86 8.06
C ASP A 127 -2.54 1.57 7.48
N ASP A 128 -2.28 1.53 6.17
CA ASP A 128 -1.56 0.43 5.54
C ASP A 128 -0.07 0.76 5.55
N GLN A 129 0.66 0.00 6.38
CA GLN A 129 2.11 -0.09 6.24
C GLN A 129 2.47 -0.45 4.78
N PRO A 130 3.51 0.18 4.20
CA PRO A 130 3.98 -0.21 2.88
C PRO A 130 4.30 -1.71 2.88
N VAL A 131 3.73 -2.42 1.91
CA VAL A 131 3.90 -3.87 1.71
C VAL A 131 5.40 -4.21 1.80
N ARG A 132 5.74 -5.23 2.60
CA ARG A 132 7.13 -5.64 2.83
C ARG A 132 7.86 -5.86 1.50
N GLY A 133 8.75 -4.93 1.14
CA GLY A 133 9.53 -4.96 -0.10
C GLY A 133 9.27 -3.81 -1.08
N THR A 134 8.19 -3.04 -0.93
CA THR A 134 8.00 -1.79 -1.68
C THR A 134 8.59 -0.62 -0.91
N ARG A 135 9.48 0.13 -1.57
CA ARG A 135 10.07 1.36 -1.03
C ARG A 135 9.17 2.53 -1.42
N LEU A 136 9.03 3.51 -0.53
CA LEU A 136 8.38 4.77 -0.88
C LEU A 136 9.10 5.38 -2.07
N LEU A 137 8.35 5.96 -3.03
CA LEU A 137 8.94 6.62 -4.18
C LEU A 137 9.94 7.70 -3.73
N SER A 138 9.65 8.40 -2.63
CA SER A 138 10.55 9.37 -1.99
C SER A 138 11.88 8.77 -1.54
N GLU A 139 11.93 7.49 -1.16
CA GLU A 139 13.14 6.77 -0.81
C GLU A 139 13.91 6.31 -2.06
N ILE A 140 13.19 5.93 -3.12
CA ILE A 140 13.77 5.63 -4.44
C ILE A 140 14.39 6.90 -5.02
N TYR A 141 13.67 8.02 -5.04
CA TYR A 141 14.17 9.33 -5.47
C TYR A 141 15.34 9.81 -4.63
N ARG A 142 15.33 9.61 -3.30
CA ARG A 142 16.47 9.96 -2.44
C ARG A 142 17.72 9.13 -2.75
N ARG A 143 17.55 7.85 -3.10
CA ARG A 143 18.63 6.96 -3.55
C ARG A 143 19.13 7.32 -4.95
N CYS A 144 18.23 7.70 -5.85
CA CYS A 144 18.57 8.18 -7.19
C CYS A 144 19.16 9.61 -7.16
N ASN A 145 18.85 10.41 -6.14
CA ASN A 145 19.45 11.72 -5.88
C ASN A 145 20.94 11.66 -5.52
N VAL A 146 21.52 10.46 -5.33
CA VAL A 146 22.97 10.30 -5.22
C VAL A 146 23.64 10.32 -6.61
N ALA A 147 22.87 10.19 -7.71
CA ALA A 147 23.41 10.00 -9.05
C ALA A 147 23.29 11.19 -10.02
N ILE A 148 22.48 12.23 -9.76
CA ILE A 148 22.35 13.37 -10.70
C ILE A 148 22.21 14.67 -9.91
N LEU A 149 23.33 15.25 -9.47
CA LEU A 149 23.39 16.70 -9.34
C LEU A 149 23.55 17.22 -10.78
N GLU A 150 22.43 17.60 -11.38
CA GLU A 150 22.44 18.29 -12.67
C GLU A 150 23.07 19.67 -12.46
N PRO A 151 24.10 20.03 -13.24
CA PRO A 151 24.80 21.29 -13.08
C PRO A 151 23.84 22.46 -13.29
N ALA A 152 23.88 23.46 -12.40
CA ALA A 152 22.98 24.61 -12.41
C ALA A 152 23.22 25.56 -13.59
N GLY A 153 24.24 25.31 -14.41
CA GLY A 153 24.51 26.04 -15.65
C GLY A 153 25.68 25.48 -16.43
N PHE A 154 25.87 26.01 -17.64
CA PHE A 154 26.91 25.57 -18.58
C PHE A 154 28.31 25.53 -17.95
N GLY A 155 28.68 26.55 -17.16
CA GLY A 155 29.98 26.62 -16.48
C GLY A 155 30.24 25.47 -15.50
N GLU A 156 29.21 24.99 -14.81
CA GLU A 156 29.31 23.86 -13.89
C GLU A 156 29.30 22.52 -14.65
N ALA A 157 28.55 22.46 -15.77
CA ALA A 157 28.49 21.29 -16.64
C ALA A 157 29.84 21.00 -17.30
N ILE A 158 30.52 22.01 -17.83
CA ILE A 158 31.85 21.86 -18.44
C ILE A 158 32.96 21.59 -17.40
N SER A 159 32.70 21.87 -16.12
CA SER A 159 33.66 21.60 -15.05
C SER A 159 33.57 20.15 -14.55
N ASN A 160 32.53 19.41 -14.94
CA ASN A 160 32.31 18.03 -14.51
C ASN A 160 32.65 17.03 -15.63
N PRO A 161 33.72 16.24 -15.50
CA PRO A 161 34.18 15.31 -16.55
C PRO A 161 33.16 14.23 -16.93
N LYS A 162 32.29 13.82 -15.98
CA LYS A 162 31.25 12.83 -16.27
C LYS A 162 30.17 13.41 -17.18
N TRP A 163 29.79 14.66 -16.94
CA TRP A 163 28.82 15.35 -17.79
C TRP A 163 29.37 15.62 -19.19
N GLN A 164 30.65 15.95 -19.30
CA GLN A 164 31.32 16.08 -20.61
C GLN A 164 31.30 14.76 -21.39
N ALA A 165 31.70 13.65 -20.75
CA ALA A 165 31.70 12.34 -21.39
C ALA A 165 30.30 11.91 -21.86
N THR A 166 29.27 12.11 -21.03
CA THR A 166 27.88 11.79 -21.40
C THR A 166 27.38 12.66 -22.55
N LEU A 167 27.69 13.97 -22.54
CA LEU A 167 27.31 14.88 -23.63
C LEU A 167 27.99 14.50 -24.95
N GLU A 168 29.25 14.07 -24.91
CA GLU A 168 29.99 13.60 -26.08
C GLU A 168 29.40 12.31 -26.67
N GLU A 169 28.99 11.36 -25.84
CA GLU A 169 28.30 10.14 -26.30
C GLU A 169 26.95 10.46 -26.95
N GLU A 170 26.15 11.35 -26.35
CA GLU A 170 24.87 11.79 -26.92
C GLU A 170 25.05 12.50 -28.26
N LEU A 171 26.03 13.42 -28.36
CA LEU A 171 26.39 14.08 -29.62
C LEU A 171 26.84 13.07 -30.68
N ALA A 172 27.64 12.07 -30.30
CA ALA A 172 28.07 11.01 -31.20
C ALA A 172 26.88 10.16 -31.69
N MET A 173 25.91 9.86 -30.82
CA MET A 173 24.68 9.15 -31.19
C MET A 173 23.81 9.97 -32.15
N ILE A 174 23.68 11.28 -31.93
CA ILE A 174 22.94 12.19 -32.82
C ILE A 174 23.56 12.24 -34.21
N GLN A 175 24.90 12.37 -34.29
CA GLN A 175 25.61 12.37 -35.56
C GLN A 175 25.47 11.02 -36.29
N LYS A 176 25.59 9.91 -35.56
CA LYS A 176 25.44 8.55 -36.10
C LYS A 176 24.03 8.32 -36.66
N ASN A 177 23.01 8.81 -35.96
CA ASN A 177 21.61 8.60 -36.32
C ASN A 177 21.06 9.64 -37.31
N LYS A 178 21.86 10.67 -37.68
CA LYS A 178 21.48 11.78 -38.57
C LYS A 178 20.18 12.46 -38.15
N THR A 179 19.88 12.48 -36.85
CA THR A 179 18.60 12.93 -36.31
C THR A 179 18.48 14.46 -36.22
N TRP A 180 19.58 15.19 -36.42
CA TRP A 180 19.61 16.65 -36.35
C TRP A 180 20.55 17.23 -37.42
N GLN A 181 20.18 18.39 -37.98
CA GLN A 181 21.04 19.23 -38.82
C GLN A 181 21.41 20.48 -38.02
N LEU A 182 22.71 20.78 -37.93
CA LEU A 182 23.18 22.00 -37.30
C LEU A 182 22.80 23.18 -38.21
N MET A 183 21.91 24.04 -37.73
CA MET A 183 21.55 25.28 -38.41
C MET A 183 22.44 26.39 -37.85
N ASP A 184 23.08 27.16 -38.73
CA ASP A 184 23.78 28.37 -38.33
C ASP A 184 22.77 29.38 -37.76
N ASN A 185 23.18 30.05 -36.68
CA ASN A 185 22.34 31.04 -36.02
C ASN A 185 22.23 32.30 -36.92
N PRO A 186 21.05 32.94 -37.04
CA PRO A 186 20.87 34.18 -37.82
C PRO A 186 21.73 35.35 -37.35
#